data_AF-A0A8T4TCA1-F1
#
_entry.id   AF-A0A8T4TCA1-F1
#
_cell.length_a   1.000
_cell.length_b   1.000
_cell.length_c   1.000
_cell.angle_alpha   90.00
_cell.angle_beta   90.00
_cell.angle_gamma   90.00
#
_symmetry.space_group_name_H-M   'P 1'
#
loop_
_entity.id
_entity.type
_entity.pdbx_description
1 polymer ?
#
loop_
_entity_poly.entity_id
_entity_poly.type
_entity_poly.pdbx_seq_one_letter_code
_entity_poly.pdbx_strand_id
1 'polypeptide(L)'
;MVSKKLQQLFLISIPLFVVHGLEEYWTGFYNVDPIFKIVFNSFGTMNLFQALFLLFQIMLWALFIFSYLILRKKWLIGLMAILGVVFIFEIHHLIEAVILRAYYPGSISALLFPIIGFFYWKELIKNWN
;
A
#
# COMPACT_ATOMS: atom_id res chain seq x y z
N MET A 1 11.42 -12.54 -16.32
CA MET A 1 9.98 -12.67 -16.68
C MET A 1 9.23 -12.96 -15.38
N VAL A 2 8.09 -12.34 -15.10
CA VAL A 2 7.40 -12.54 -13.81
C VAL A 2 6.76 -13.91 -13.76
N SER A 3 7.10 -14.70 -12.74
CA SER A 3 6.53 -16.03 -12.53
C SER A 3 5.02 -15.98 -12.29
N LYS A 4 4.32 -17.06 -12.69
CA LYS A 4 2.89 -17.22 -12.41
C LYS A 4 2.59 -17.12 -10.91
N LYS A 5 3.50 -17.61 -10.07
CA LYS A 5 3.36 -17.56 -8.61
C LYS A 5 3.41 -16.12 -8.09
N LEU A 6 4.33 -15.29 -8.59
CA LEU A 6 4.42 -13.88 -8.20
C LEU A 6 3.17 -13.10 -8.66
N GLN A 7 2.65 -13.42 -9.85
CA GLN A 7 1.38 -12.85 -10.34
C GLN A 7 0.20 -13.24 -9.45
N GLN A 8 0.11 -14.51 -9.04
CA GLN A 8 -0.94 -14.97 -8.12
C GLN A 8 -0.85 -14.28 -6.76
N LEU A 9 0.35 -14.16 -6.18
CA LEU A 9 0.55 -13.45 -4.92
C LEU A 9 0.18 -11.97 -5.02
N PHE A 10 0.52 -11.32 -6.13
CA PHE A 10 0.05 -9.97 -6.43
C PHE A 10 -1.48 -9.88 -6.49
N LEU A 11 -2.13 -10.77 -7.25
CA LEU A 11 -3.60 -10.77 -7.37
C LEU A 11 -4.31 -11.04 -6.04
N ILE A 12 -3.76 -11.91 -5.20
CA ILE A 12 -4.28 -12.20 -3.84
C ILE A 12 -4.10 -10.98 -2.92
N SER A 13 -3.02 -10.22 -3.10
CA SER A 13 -2.78 -9.04 -2.28
C SER A 13 -3.77 -7.91 -2.53
N ILE A 14 -4.33 -7.78 -3.75
CA ILE A 14 -5.31 -6.74 -4.08
C ILE A 14 -6.53 -6.75 -3.13
N PRO A 15 -7.29 -7.85 -3.00
CA PRO A 15 -8.43 -7.88 -2.09
C PRO A 15 -7.99 -7.69 -0.62
N LEU A 16 -6.79 -8.16 -0.24
CA LEU A 16 -6.27 -7.91 1.11
C LEU A 16 -6.07 -6.42 1.37
N PHE A 17 -5.42 -5.70 0.46
CA PHE A 17 -5.21 -4.25 0.57
C PHE A 17 -6.54 -3.49 0.54
N VAL A 18 -7.52 -3.93 -0.25
CA VAL A 18 -8.86 -3.32 -0.25
C VAL A 18 -9.56 -3.51 1.09
N VAL A 19 -9.55 -4.73 1.64
CA VAL A 19 -10.14 -5.01 2.96
C VAL A 19 -9.43 -4.22 4.05
N HIS A 20 -8.10 -4.14 3.99
CA HIS A 20 -7.31 -3.37 4.95
C HIS A 20 -7.63 -1.88 4.89
N GLY A 21 -7.60 -1.26 3.71
CA GLY A 21 -7.94 0.15 3.56
C GLY A 21 -9.38 0.48 4.00
N LEU A 22 -10.32 -0.45 3.84
CA LEU A 22 -11.67 -0.30 4.38
C LEU A 22 -11.70 -0.34 5.91
N GLU A 23 -10.95 -1.26 6.54
CA GLU A 23 -10.80 -1.29 8.00
C GLU A 23 -10.20 0.02 8.51
N GLU A 24 -9.08 0.46 7.93
CA GLU A 24 -8.43 1.73 8.28
C GLU A 24 -9.38 2.92 8.16
N TYR A 25 -10.15 2.98 7.06
CA TYR A 25 -11.12 4.04 6.82
C TYR A 25 -12.23 4.03 7.87
N TRP A 26 -12.86 2.89 8.13
CA TRP A 26 -13.97 2.79 9.09
C TRP A 26 -13.54 2.95 10.54
N THR A 27 -12.29 2.60 10.86
CA THR A 27 -11.75 2.73 12.22
C THR A 27 -10.97 4.03 12.43
N GLY A 28 -10.94 4.91 11.42
CA GLY A 28 -10.46 6.28 11.56
C GLY A 28 -8.93 6.41 11.64
N PHE A 29 -8.19 5.51 10.97
CA PHE A 29 -6.72 5.52 10.96
C PHE A 29 -6.12 6.89 10.61
N TYR A 30 -6.75 7.59 9.67
CA TYR A 30 -6.39 8.95 9.24
C TYR A 30 -6.39 10.00 10.36
N ASN A 31 -7.00 9.73 11.52
CA ASN A 31 -7.00 10.62 12.69
C ASN A 31 -5.87 10.31 13.69
N VAL A 32 -5.31 9.10 13.67
CA VAL A 32 -4.34 8.64 14.66
C VAL A 32 -2.92 8.60 14.10
N ASP A 33 -2.76 8.37 12.80
CA ASP A 33 -1.43 8.22 12.20
C ASP A 33 -0.72 9.57 11.98
N PRO A 34 0.50 9.76 12.55
CA PRO A 34 1.28 10.99 12.37
C PRO A 34 1.75 11.23 10.93
N ILE A 35 2.03 10.17 10.16
CA ILE A 35 2.52 10.30 8.78
C ILE A 35 1.41 10.84 7.89
N PHE A 36 0.19 10.31 8.00
CA PHE A 36 -0.98 10.81 7.29
C PHE A 36 -1.26 12.28 7.64
N LYS A 37 -1.15 12.65 8.93
CA LYS A 37 -1.29 14.06 9.33
C LYS A 37 -0.26 14.95 8.64
N ILE A 38 1.01 14.52 8.56
CA ILE A 38 2.07 15.31 7.93
C ILE A 38 1.87 15.40 6.41
N VAL A 39 1.66 14.26 5.76
CA VAL A 39 1.56 14.15 4.29
C VAL A 39 0.34 14.89 3.76
N PHE A 40 -0.80 14.78 4.45
CA PHE A 40 -2.06 15.38 4.01
C PHE A 40 -2.35 16.75 4.61
N ASN A 41 -1.46 17.30 5.46
CA ASN A 41 -1.66 18.61 6.08
C ASN A 41 -1.94 19.71 5.03
N SER A 42 -1.20 19.70 3.93
CA SER A 42 -1.38 20.67 2.84
C SER A 42 -2.74 20.58 2.15
N PHE A 43 -3.40 19.41 2.15
CA PHE A 43 -4.76 19.26 1.64
C PHE A 43 -5.79 19.81 2.63
N GLY A 44 -5.52 19.74 3.93
CA GLY A 44 -6.42 20.22 4.99
C GLY A 44 -6.63 21.73 4.99
N THR A 45 -5.73 22.51 4.38
CA THR A 45 -5.87 23.97 4.24
C THR A 45 -6.62 24.40 2.97
N MET A 46 -6.90 23.46 2.06
CA MET A 46 -7.61 23.70 0.80
C MET A 46 -9.12 23.52 0.99
N ASN A 47 -9.93 24.14 0.12
CA ASN A 47 -11.34 23.75 0.05
C ASN A 47 -11.49 22.36 -0.58
N LEU A 48 -12.65 21.73 -0.36
CA LEU A 48 -12.92 20.36 -0.81
C LEU A 48 -12.66 20.16 -2.31
N PHE A 49 -13.14 21.07 -3.16
CA PHE A 49 -13.00 20.94 -4.61
C PHE A 49 -11.54 21.11 -5.07
N GLN A 50 -10.78 22.01 -4.45
CA GLN A 50 -9.36 22.16 -4.70
C GLN A 50 -8.58 20.90 -4.32
N ALA A 51 -8.84 20.36 -3.12
CA ALA A 51 -8.20 19.14 -2.64
C ALA A 51 -8.50 17.94 -3.55
N LEU A 52 -9.78 17.75 -3.91
CA LEU A 52 -10.21 16.66 -4.80
C LEU A 52 -9.63 16.81 -6.21
N PHE A 53 -9.59 18.03 -6.75
CA PHE A 53 -9.00 18.29 -8.07
C PHE A 53 -7.50 17.99 -8.07
N LEU A 54 -6.75 18.45 -7.05
CA LEU A 54 -5.32 18.16 -6.94
C LEU A 54 -5.06 16.66 -6.76
N LEU A 55 -5.83 15.98 -5.90
CA LEU A 55 -5.73 14.54 -5.70
C LEU A 55 -5.96 13.79 -7.02
N PHE A 56 -7.00 14.17 -7.78
CA PHE A 56 -7.26 13.63 -9.10
C PHE A 56 -6.08 13.81 -10.06
N GLN A 57 -5.48 15.01 -10.10
CA GLN A 57 -4.31 15.27 -10.95
C GLN A 57 -3.11 14.39 -10.57
N ILE A 58 -2.81 14.26 -9.27
CA ILE A 58 -1.73 13.40 -8.78
C ILE A 58 -1.97 11.94 -9.19
N MET A 59 -3.19 11.44 -8.97
CA MET A 59 -3.56 10.07 -9.35
C MET A 59 -3.46 9.85 -10.87
N LEU A 60 -3.89 10.83 -11.68
CA LEU A 60 -3.82 10.77 -13.13
C LEU A 60 -2.36 10.75 -13.63
N TRP A 61 -1.49 11.60 -13.08
CA TRP A 61 -0.07 11.62 -13.46
C TRP A 61 0.67 10.35 -13.01
N ALA A 62 0.37 9.85 -11.81
CA ALA A 62 0.89 8.57 -11.36
C ALA A 62 0.47 7.44 -12.31
N LEU A 63 -0.81 7.40 -12.72
CA LEU A 63 -1.31 6.42 -13.69
C LEU A 63 -0.53 6.46 -15.01
N PHE A 64 -0.26 7.65 -15.57
CA PHE A 64 0.52 7.77 -16.81
C PHE A 64 1.97 7.30 -16.65
N ILE A 65 2.61 7.65 -15.53
CA ILE A 65 3.98 7.19 -15.23
C ILE A 65 4.00 5.66 -15.13
N PHE A 66 3.11 5.06 -14.35
CA PHE A 66 3.05 3.61 -14.19
C PHE A 66 2.71 2.91 -15.49
N SER A 67 1.76 3.43 -16.28
CA SER A 67 1.42 2.89 -17.59
C SER A 67 2.63 2.87 -18.52
N TYR A 68 3.39 3.96 -18.58
CA TYR A 68 4.61 4.05 -19.36
C TYR A 68 5.68 3.04 -18.91
N LEU A 69 5.89 2.90 -17.59
CA LEU A 69 6.86 1.96 -17.04
C LEU A 69 6.48 0.50 -17.32
N ILE A 70 5.18 0.16 -17.24
CA ILE A 70 4.64 -1.17 -17.59
C ILE A 70 4.94 -1.50 -19.05
N LEU A 71 4.70 -0.56 -19.98
CA LEU A 71 4.97 -0.76 -21.41
C LEU A 71 6.44 -1.09 -21.69
N ARG A 72 7.37 -0.59 -20.86
CA ARG A 72 8.80 -0.85 -21.02
C ARG A 72 9.26 -2.23 -20.55
N LYS A 73 8.39 -3.05 -19.92
CA LYS A 73 8.62 -4.42 -19.37
C LYS A 73 9.78 -4.58 -18.39
N LYS A 74 10.94 -3.96 -18.62
CA LYS A 74 12.13 -3.96 -17.77
C LYS A 74 11.88 -3.44 -16.36
N TRP A 75 10.89 -2.56 -16.19
CA TRP A 75 10.55 -1.97 -14.91
C TRP A 75 9.51 -2.75 -14.13
N LEU A 76 8.91 -3.79 -14.73
CA LEU A 76 7.75 -4.45 -14.15
C LEU A 76 8.08 -5.11 -12.81
N ILE A 77 9.27 -5.73 -12.69
CA ILE A 77 9.77 -6.27 -11.41
C ILE A 77 10.03 -5.14 -10.38
N GLY A 78 10.56 -4.00 -10.82
CA GLY A 78 10.76 -2.83 -9.96
C GLY A 78 9.44 -2.26 -9.42
N LEU A 79 8.40 -2.21 -10.25
CA LEU A 79 7.05 -1.80 -9.84
C LEU A 79 6.45 -2.77 -8.81
N MET A 80 6.71 -4.07 -8.95
CA MET A 80 6.31 -5.08 -7.96
C MET A 80 7.06 -4.90 -6.64
N ALA A 81 8.30 -4.41 -6.65
CA ALA A 81 9.05 -4.08 -5.44
C ALA A 81 8.39 -2.97 -4.61
N ILE A 82 7.74 -1.99 -5.27
CA ILE A 82 7.00 -0.92 -4.58
C ILE A 82 5.92 -1.55 -3.69
N LEU A 83 5.14 -2.49 -4.22
CA LEU A 83 4.16 -3.22 -3.41
C LEU A 83 4.82 -4.04 -2.29
N GLY A 84 5.97 -4.66 -2.57
CA GLY A 84 6.80 -5.33 -1.56
C GLY A 84 7.13 -4.42 -0.37
N VAL A 85 7.49 -3.17 -0.64
CA VAL A 85 7.77 -2.17 0.40
C VAL A 85 6.51 -1.84 1.20
N VAL A 86 5.35 -1.71 0.54
CA VAL A 86 4.07 -1.50 1.24
C VAL A 86 3.81 -2.63 2.23
N PHE A 87 3.98 -3.90 1.86
CA PHE A 87 3.84 -5.03 2.81
C PHE A 87 4.68 -4.88 4.10
N ILE A 88 5.87 -4.29 4.00
CA ILE A 88 6.73 -4.05 5.17
C ILE A 88 6.15 -2.91 6.01
N PHE A 89 5.69 -1.85 5.37
CA PHE A 89 5.03 -0.74 6.06
C PHE A 89 3.81 -1.22 6.84
N GLU A 90 2.96 -2.08 6.28
CA GLU A 90 1.74 -2.56 6.96
C GLU A 90 1.98 -3.31 8.29
N ILE A 91 3.21 -3.76 8.54
CA ILE A 91 3.56 -4.40 9.82
C ILE A 91 3.44 -3.41 10.99
N HIS A 92 3.52 -2.10 10.74
CA HIS A 92 3.46 -1.08 11.79
C HIS A 92 2.14 -1.14 12.59
N HIS A 93 1.01 -1.45 11.96
CA HIS A 93 -0.28 -1.59 12.67
C HIS A 93 -0.22 -2.66 13.77
N LEU A 94 0.49 -3.76 13.51
CA LEU A 94 0.67 -4.83 14.49
C LEU A 94 1.62 -4.41 15.61
N ILE A 95 2.69 -3.68 15.27
CA ILE A 95 3.65 -3.15 16.24
C ILE A 95 2.94 -2.18 17.19
N GLU A 96 2.17 -1.23 16.67
CA GLU A 96 1.42 -0.25 17.46
C GLU A 96 0.36 -0.92 18.34
N ALA A 97 -0.38 -1.91 17.83
CA ALA A 97 -1.34 -2.67 18.63
C ALA A 97 -0.68 -3.38 19.83
N VAL A 98 0.52 -3.94 19.64
CA VAL A 98 1.29 -4.58 20.72
C VAL A 98 1.79 -3.56 21.74
N ILE A 99 2.33 -2.42 21.29
CA ILE A 99 2.83 -1.35 22.17
C ILE A 99 1.69 -0.79 23.03
N LEU A 100 0.55 -0.50 22.41
CA LEU A 100 -0.63 0.07 23.08
C LEU A 100 -1.39 -0.96 23.92
N ARG A 101 -1.14 -2.26 23.70
CA ARG A 101 -1.91 -3.39 24.29
C ARG A 101 -3.42 -3.22 24.06
N ALA A 102 -3.77 -2.64 22.93
CA ALA A 102 -5.12 -2.26 22.56
C ALA A 102 -5.31 -2.41 21.06
N TYR A 103 -6.56 -2.34 20.62
CA TYR A 103 -6.85 -2.29 19.18
C TYR A 103 -6.24 -1.04 18.56
N TYR A 104 -5.53 -1.22 17.44
CA TYR A 104 -5.05 -0.16 16.58
C TYR A 104 -5.75 -0.24 15.22
N PRO A 105 -6.23 0.87 14.63
CA PRO A 105 -6.88 0.86 13.32
C PRO A 105 -6.06 0.11 12.27
N GLY A 106 -6.68 -0.85 11.57
CA GLY A 106 -6.00 -1.68 10.55
C GLY A 106 -5.30 -2.94 11.09
N SER A 107 -5.21 -3.11 12.41
CA SER A 107 -4.44 -4.21 13.02
C SER A 107 -5.04 -5.60 12.78
N ILE A 108 -6.35 -5.74 12.55
CA ILE A 108 -6.98 -7.06 12.37
C ILE A 108 -6.61 -7.64 11.01
N SER A 109 -6.87 -6.90 9.93
CA SER A 109 -6.50 -7.33 8.58
C SER A 109 -4.98 -7.38 8.38
N ALA A 110 -4.23 -6.55 9.12
CA ALA A 110 -2.77 -6.53 9.00
C ALA A 110 -2.08 -7.85 9.38
N LEU A 111 -2.75 -8.73 10.15
CA LEU A 111 -2.23 -10.05 10.51
C LEU A 111 -1.84 -10.92 9.31
N LEU A 112 -2.45 -10.70 8.14
CA LEU A 112 -2.18 -11.48 6.94
C LEU A 112 -0.99 -10.94 6.12
N PHE A 113 -0.59 -9.67 6.31
CA PHE A 113 0.49 -9.06 5.53
C PHE A 113 1.86 -9.70 5.78
N PRO A 114 2.30 -10.05 7.00
CA PRO A 114 3.59 -10.73 7.20
C PRO A 114 3.69 -12.06 6.44
N ILE A 115 2.60 -12.83 6.39
CA ILE A 115 2.56 -14.14 5.74
C ILE A 115 2.62 -13.97 4.22
N ILE A 116 1.74 -13.16 3.65
CA ILE A 116 1.66 -12.94 2.20
C ILE A 116 2.91 -12.18 1.72
N GLY A 117 3.32 -11.15 2.45
CA GLY A 117 4.50 -10.35 2.19
C GLY A 117 5.79 -11.19 2.18
N PHE A 118 5.94 -12.15 3.10
CA PHE A 118 7.07 -13.08 3.08
C PHE A 118 7.13 -13.90 1.79
N PHE A 119 6.01 -14.53 1.40
CA PHE A 119 5.95 -15.31 0.16
C PHE A 119 6.13 -14.43 -1.08
N TYR A 120 5.59 -13.22 -1.06
CA TYR A 120 5.72 -12.22 -2.12
C TYR A 120 7.18 -11.83 -2.32
N TRP A 121 7.88 -11.42 -1.25
CA TRP A 121 9.29 -11.04 -1.31
C TRP A 121 10.20 -12.20 -1.72
N LYS A 122 9.95 -13.40 -1.18
CA LYS A 122 10.69 -14.61 -1.56
C LYS A 122 10.62 -14.85 -3.07
N GLU A 123 9.43 -14.74 -3.65
CA GLU A 123 9.25 -14.95 -5.08
C GLU A 123 9.76 -13.75 -5.90
N LEU A 124 9.60 -12.52 -5.42
CA LEU A 124 10.11 -11.31 -6.05
C LEU A 124 11.64 -11.36 -6.22
N ILE A 125 12.38 -11.68 -5.16
CA ILE A 125 13.85 -11.80 -5.17
C ILE A 125 14.29 -12.90 -6.14
N LYS A 126 13.59 -14.04 -6.15
CA LYS A 126 13.87 -15.12 -7.09
C LYS A 126 13.72 -14.71 -8.55
N ASN A 127 12.77 -13.82 -8.85
CA ASN A 127 12.49 -13.33 -10.21
C ASN A 127 13.29 -12.07 -10.56
N TRP A 128 14.08 -11.52 -9.63
CA TRP A 128 14.88 -10.31 -9.82
C TRP A 128 16.14 -10.54 -10.67
N ASN A 129 16.61 -11.78 -10.72
CA ASN A 129 17.76 -12.24 -11.49
C ASN A 129 17.34 -12.76 -12.87
#